data_AF-A0AAD8MWM1-F1
#
_entry.id   AF-A0AAD8MWM1-F1
#
_cell.length_a   1.000
_cell.length_b   1.000
_cell.length_c   1.000
_cell.angle_alpha   90.00
_cell.angle_beta   90.00
_cell.angle_gamma   90.00
#
_symmetry.space_group_name_H-M   'P 1'
#
loop_
_entity.id
_entity.type
_entity.pdbx_description
1 polymer ?
#
loop_
_entity_poly.entity_id
_entity_poly.type
_entity_poly.pdbx_seq_one_letter_code
_entity_poly.pdbx_strand_id
1 'polypeptide(L)'
;MNRYFVSETGESSEKRARTDNNLAYDDIESDPARRKPINEYDPRRRDDIRRKYVQMGPCRPLSYVFPPTQCGENMRSFQISWFHNREWVEYSISKDTAFCFWCYLFGERRVGEQVFIKNGFKNWKKAREKFGEHAGKEGSIHNNARILYFGFIDQRQSVTKKLSLEECYKKIVIGK
;
A
#
# COMPACT_ATOMS: atom_id res chain seq x y z
N MET A 1 17.50 31.00 -63.96
CA MET A 1 16.90 29.66 -63.78
C MET A 1 16.02 29.71 -62.55
N ASN A 2 14.70 29.56 -62.76
CA ASN A 2 13.59 29.22 -61.86
C ASN A 2 13.60 29.67 -60.38
N ARG A 3 12.51 30.10 -59.74
CA ARG A 3 11.13 30.58 -60.04
C ARG A 3 10.38 30.49 -58.68
N TYR A 4 9.65 31.54 -58.28
CA TYR A 4 8.51 31.59 -57.32
C TYR A 4 8.76 31.32 -55.80
N PHE A 5 8.46 32.27 -54.87
CA PHE A 5 7.16 32.61 -54.21
C PHE A 5 6.62 31.46 -53.31
N VAL A 6 6.07 31.60 -52.09
CA VAL A 6 5.75 32.72 -51.18
C VAL A 6 5.28 32.16 -49.80
N SER A 7 5.38 33.01 -48.77
CA SER A 7 4.63 33.12 -47.48
C SER A 7 4.35 31.95 -46.51
N GLU A 8 4.73 32.24 -45.25
CA GLU A 8 3.94 32.21 -43.99
C GLU A 8 2.85 31.15 -43.74
N THR A 9 2.97 30.52 -42.57
CA THR A 9 2.00 30.37 -41.45
C THR A 9 2.39 29.06 -40.73
N GLY A 10 2.65 29.03 -39.43
CA GLY A 10 1.70 29.20 -38.35
C GLY A 10 1.87 28.02 -37.39
N GLU A 11 1.54 28.26 -36.11
CA GLU A 11 1.17 27.27 -35.08
C GLU A 11 2.28 26.55 -34.27
N SER A 12 2.55 27.16 -33.11
CA SER A 12 2.37 26.56 -31.77
C SER A 12 1.89 25.10 -31.76
N SER A 13 2.69 24.19 -31.20
CA SER A 13 2.16 23.11 -30.35
C SER A 13 3.25 22.46 -29.49
N GLU A 14 3.04 22.59 -28.19
CA GLU A 14 3.29 21.61 -27.13
C GLU A 14 4.04 20.33 -27.56
N LYS A 15 5.37 20.32 -27.41
CA LYS A 15 6.07 19.08 -27.11
C LYS A 15 5.96 18.81 -25.62
N ARG A 16 4.73 18.48 -25.19
CA ARG A 16 4.45 17.75 -23.96
C ARG A 16 5.21 16.44 -24.10
N ALA A 17 6.41 16.41 -23.54
CA ALA A 17 7.24 15.23 -23.51
C ALA A 17 6.40 14.09 -22.92
N ARG A 18 6.24 13.07 -23.74
CA ARG A 18 5.54 11.84 -23.46
C ARG A 18 6.02 11.30 -22.12
N THR A 19 5.02 10.85 -21.37
CA THR A 19 5.09 10.07 -20.15
C THR A 19 6.32 9.16 -20.10
N ASP A 20 7.37 9.60 -19.41
CA ASP A 20 8.34 8.70 -18.81
C ASP A 20 7.64 7.99 -17.66
N ASN A 21 6.86 6.96 -18.00
CA ASN A 21 6.25 6.00 -17.07
C ASN A 21 7.31 5.07 -16.44
N ASN A 22 8.54 5.56 -16.26
CA ASN A 22 9.68 4.80 -15.77
C ASN A 22 10.44 5.54 -14.67
N LEU A 23 9.69 6.14 -13.73
CA LEU A 23 10.25 6.73 -12.51
C LEU A 23 10.39 5.65 -11.42
N ALA A 24 11.52 4.96 -11.43
CA ALA A 24 12.08 4.12 -10.34
C ALA A 24 11.04 3.35 -9.52
N TYR A 25 10.59 2.23 -10.08
CA TYR A 25 9.73 1.22 -9.42
C TYR A 25 10.56 0.23 -8.59
N ASP A 26 11.88 0.35 -8.64
CA ASP A 26 12.84 -0.49 -7.95
C ASP A 26 13.08 0.06 -6.53
N ASP A 27 12.98 -0.82 -5.54
CA ASP A 27 13.10 -0.62 -4.09
C ASP A 27 11.88 -0.04 -3.34
N ILE A 28 10.66 -0.50 -3.65
CA ILE A 28 9.60 -0.49 -2.63
C ILE A 28 9.92 -1.55 -1.58
N GLU A 29 10.33 -1.07 -0.41
CA GLU A 29 10.64 -1.88 0.76
C GLU A 29 9.41 -2.69 1.22
N SER A 30 9.56 -4.00 1.27
CA SER A 30 8.49 -4.92 1.65
C SER A 30 8.38 -5.09 3.16
N ASP A 31 9.47 -4.94 3.91
CA ASP A 31 9.49 -5.13 5.37
C ASP A 31 8.82 -3.92 6.06
N PRO A 32 7.72 -4.12 6.80
CA PRO A 32 6.97 -3.03 7.41
C PRO A 32 7.80 -2.18 8.38
N ALA A 33 8.83 -2.74 9.02
CA ALA A 33 9.68 -2.00 9.94
C ALA A 33 10.70 -1.06 9.26
N ARG A 34 10.87 -1.21 7.95
CA ARG A 34 11.84 -0.49 7.11
C ARG A 34 11.16 0.48 6.14
N ARG A 35 9.85 0.31 5.89
CA ARG A 35 9.07 1.24 5.07
C ARG A 35 9.12 2.64 5.62
N LYS A 36 9.34 3.62 4.74
CA LYS A 36 9.08 5.01 5.09
C LYS A 36 7.56 5.27 5.14
N PRO A 37 7.10 6.18 5.99
CA PRO A 37 5.69 6.60 6.06
C PRO A 37 5.14 7.10 4.71
N ILE A 38 3.87 6.80 4.41
CA ILE A 38 3.22 7.19 3.15
C ILE A 38 3.24 8.71 2.92
N ASN A 39 3.15 9.51 3.99
CA ASN A 39 3.19 10.97 3.89
C ASN A 39 4.56 11.54 3.50
N GLU A 40 5.64 10.77 3.60
CA GLU A 40 7.00 11.16 3.19
C GLU A 40 7.27 10.91 1.69
N TYR A 41 6.33 10.31 0.96
CA TYR A 41 6.36 10.26 -0.50
C TYR A 41 5.74 11.54 -1.11
N ASP A 42 6.14 11.88 -2.34
CA ASP A 42 5.55 12.98 -3.14
C ASP A 42 4.01 12.82 -3.15
N PRO A 43 3.25 13.86 -2.76
CA PRO A 43 1.79 13.82 -2.73
C PRO A 43 1.14 13.23 -3.99
N ARG A 44 1.69 13.50 -5.18
CA ARG A 44 1.19 13.02 -6.47
C ARG A 44 1.42 11.52 -6.68
N ARG A 45 2.35 10.91 -5.95
CA ARG A 45 2.72 9.48 -6.07
C ARG A 45 2.12 8.61 -4.96
N ARG A 46 1.55 9.19 -3.90
CA ARG A 46 1.12 8.42 -2.71
C ARG A 46 0.11 7.33 -3.04
N ASP A 47 -0.81 7.60 -3.96
CA ASP A 47 -1.82 6.60 -4.35
C ASP A 47 -1.22 5.48 -5.19
N ASP A 48 -0.27 5.76 -6.08
CA ASP A 48 0.44 4.72 -6.82
C ASP A 48 1.26 3.82 -5.89
N ILE A 49 1.91 4.41 -4.88
CA ILE A 49 2.62 3.67 -3.83
C ILE A 49 1.64 2.81 -3.03
N ARG A 50 0.48 3.34 -2.62
CA ARG A 50 -0.57 2.55 -1.96
C ARG A 50 -1.04 1.39 -2.83
N ARG A 51 -1.27 1.61 -4.13
CA ARG A 51 -1.67 0.55 -5.08
C ARG A 51 -0.63 -0.55 -5.14
N LYS A 52 0.65 -0.20 -5.15
CA LYS A 52 1.73 -1.19 -5.18
C LYS A 52 1.78 -2.02 -3.90
N TYR A 53 1.66 -1.39 -2.72
CA TYR A 53 1.55 -2.14 -1.46
C TYR A 53 0.31 -3.04 -1.43
N VAL A 54 -0.86 -2.54 -1.86
CA VAL A 54 -2.08 -3.34 -1.97
C VAL A 54 -1.87 -4.56 -2.88
N GLN A 55 -1.17 -4.39 -4.01
CA GLN A 55 -0.85 -5.49 -4.93
C GLN A 55 0.09 -6.52 -4.30
N MET A 56 1.06 -6.08 -3.50
CA MET A 56 1.96 -6.97 -2.75
C MET A 56 1.26 -7.67 -1.58
N GLY A 57 0.28 -6.99 -0.98
CA GLY A 57 -0.40 -7.44 0.22
C GLY A 57 0.42 -7.22 1.51
N PRO A 58 -0.18 -7.52 2.67
CA PRO A 58 0.49 -7.45 3.96
C PRO A 58 1.63 -8.48 4.06
N CYS A 59 2.73 -8.11 4.72
CA CYS A 59 3.86 -9.03 4.93
C CYS A 59 3.48 -10.17 5.89
N ARG A 60 3.22 -11.37 5.36
CA ARG A 60 2.80 -12.56 6.13
C ARG A 60 3.67 -13.77 5.79
N PRO A 61 4.82 -13.94 6.45
CA PRO A 61 5.68 -15.07 6.18
C PRO A 61 5.14 -16.33 6.87
N LEU A 62 4.25 -17.07 6.19
CA LEU A 62 3.53 -18.22 6.76
C LEU A 62 4.43 -19.42 7.07
N SER A 63 5.55 -19.57 6.37
CA SER A 63 6.53 -20.64 6.58
C SER A 63 7.70 -20.24 7.49
N TYR A 64 7.68 -19.02 8.04
CA TYR A 64 8.77 -18.51 8.87
C TYR A 64 8.67 -19.01 10.31
N VAL A 65 9.82 -19.39 10.88
CA VAL A 65 9.92 -19.77 12.28
C VAL A 65 10.12 -18.50 13.10
N PHE A 66 9.07 -18.06 13.78
CA PHE A 66 9.09 -16.85 14.59
C PHE A 66 10.00 -17.04 15.83
N PRO A 67 11.03 -16.20 16.00
CA PRO A 67 11.99 -16.37 17.09
C PRO A 67 11.31 -16.15 18.44
N PRO A 68 11.66 -16.94 19.47
CA PRO A 68 11.19 -16.70 20.81
C PRO A 68 11.89 -15.47 21.41
N THR A 69 11.11 -14.61 22.06
CA THR A 69 11.57 -13.44 22.80
C THR A 69 11.14 -13.57 24.26
N GLN A 70 12.01 -13.17 25.19
CA GLN A 70 11.70 -13.12 26.61
C GLN A 70 10.54 -12.16 26.88
N CYS A 71 9.43 -12.68 27.43
CA CYS A 71 8.22 -11.92 27.74
C CYS A 71 7.82 -12.14 29.21
N GLY A 72 8.40 -11.34 30.11
CA GLY A 72 8.31 -11.59 31.55
C GLY A 72 9.17 -12.80 31.91
N GLU A 73 8.57 -13.82 32.53
CA GLU A 73 9.26 -15.07 32.91
C GLU A 73 9.29 -16.13 31.80
N ASN A 74 8.50 -15.95 30.73
CA ASN A 74 8.32 -16.97 29.70
C ASN A 74 8.87 -16.53 28.35
N MET A 75 9.41 -17.50 27.60
CA MET A 75 9.72 -17.32 26.18
C MET A 75 8.44 -17.40 25.35
N ARG A 76 8.20 -16.39 24.51
CA ARG A 76 7.02 -16.31 23.64
C ARG A 76 7.45 -15.85 22.26
N SER A 77 6.73 -16.28 21.23
CA SER A 77 6.94 -15.85 19.86
C SER A 77 5.63 -15.37 19.23
N PHE A 78 5.75 -14.67 18.11
CA PHE A 78 4.59 -14.38 17.27
C PHE A 78 3.89 -15.67 16.84
N GLN A 79 2.56 -15.67 16.85
CA GLN A 79 1.76 -16.84 16.48
C GLN A 79 1.13 -16.64 15.10
N ILE A 80 1.35 -17.60 14.18
CA ILE A 80 0.77 -17.59 12.83
C ILE A 80 -0.76 -17.44 12.87
N SER A 81 -1.41 -18.03 13.88
CA SER A 81 -2.86 -17.96 14.06
C SER A 81 -3.40 -16.53 14.20
N TRP A 82 -2.56 -15.56 14.56
CA TRP A 82 -2.95 -14.16 14.60
C TRP A 82 -3.21 -13.56 13.21
N PHE A 83 -2.67 -14.14 12.14
CA PHE A 83 -3.00 -13.72 10.77
C PHE A 83 -4.42 -14.10 10.36
N HIS A 84 -4.93 -15.26 10.77
CA HIS A 84 -6.24 -15.76 10.32
C HIS A 84 -7.40 -14.86 10.74
N ASN A 85 -7.35 -14.35 11.97
CA ASN A 85 -8.44 -13.54 12.51
C ASN A 85 -8.22 -12.03 12.30
N ARG A 86 -7.09 -11.65 11.68
CA ARG A 86 -6.65 -10.25 11.60
C ARG A 86 -5.95 -9.99 10.28
N GLU A 87 -6.74 -9.79 9.24
CA GLU A 87 -6.30 -9.48 7.88
C GLU A 87 -5.51 -8.16 7.73
N TRP A 88 -5.36 -7.40 8.80
CA TRP A 88 -4.52 -6.21 8.84
C TRP A 88 -3.15 -6.43 9.46
N VAL A 89 -2.95 -7.53 10.20
CA VAL A 89 -1.68 -7.81 10.86
C VAL A 89 -0.65 -8.21 9.81
N GLU A 90 0.50 -7.54 9.88
CA GLU A 90 1.71 -7.88 9.14
C GLU A 90 2.90 -7.96 10.10
N TYR A 91 3.95 -8.65 9.69
CA TYR A 91 5.11 -8.93 10.55
C TYR A 91 6.41 -8.50 9.87
N SER A 92 7.30 -7.89 10.65
CA SER A 92 8.68 -7.61 10.25
C SER A 92 9.60 -8.72 10.72
N ILE A 93 10.23 -9.42 9.77
CA ILE A 93 11.30 -10.37 10.06
C ILE A 93 12.51 -9.63 10.65
N SER A 94 12.87 -8.47 10.09
CA SER A 94 14.11 -7.79 10.49
C SER A 94 14.09 -7.22 11.90
N LYS A 95 12.91 -6.90 12.45
CA LYS A 95 12.78 -6.41 13.84
C LYS A 95 12.10 -7.40 14.80
N ASP A 96 11.53 -8.48 14.28
CA ASP A 96 10.65 -9.37 15.03
C ASP A 96 9.54 -8.58 15.76
N THR A 97 8.75 -7.86 14.98
CA THR A 97 7.65 -7.00 15.47
C THR A 97 6.44 -7.02 14.52
N ALA A 98 5.25 -6.83 15.07
CA ALA A 98 3.99 -6.79 14.34
C ALA A 98 3.54 -5.35 14.05
N PHE A 99 2.94 -5.14 12.88
CA PHE A 99 2.42 -3.86 12.40
C PHE A 99 0.99 -4.02 11.86
N CYS A 100 0.36 -2.90 11.51
CA CYS A 100 -0.95 -2.84 10.91
C CYS A 100 -0.89 -2.26 9.51
N PHE A 101 -1.17 -3.11 8.52
CA PHE A 101 -1.09 -2.80 7.11
C PHE A 101 -2.06 -1.69 6.69
N TRP A 102 -3.32 -1.75 7.11
CA TRP A 102 -4.31 -0.72 6.78
C TRP A 102 -3.93 0.63 7.39
N CYS A 103 -3.50 0.64 8.66
CA CYS A 103 -3.06 1.86 9.33
C CYS A 103 -1.77 2.43 8.75
N TYR A 104 -0.86 1.59 8.25
CA TYR A 104 0.31 2.08 7.50
C TYR A 104 -0.10 2.85 6.24
N LEU A 105 -1.09 2.34 5.50
CA LEU A 105 -1.53 2.94 4.23
C LEU A 105 -2.42 4.19 4.41
N PHE A 106 -3.32 4.16 5.39
CA PHE A 106 -4.41 5.13 5.54
C PHE A 106 -4.56 5.71 6.95
N GLY A 107 -3.75 5.28 7.92
CA GLY A 107 -3.85 5.75 9.29
C GLY A 107 -3.42 7.21 9.44
N GLU A 108 -4.19 7.97 10.21
CA GLU A 108 -3.80 9.31 10.63
C GLU A 108 -2.70 9.25 11.68
N ARG A 109 -1.70 10.12 11.56
CA ARG A 109 -0.61 10.18 12.54
C ARG A 109 -1.00 10.99 13.77
N ARG A 110 -1.96 10.50 14.54
CA ARG A 110 -2.25 11.07 15.87
C ARG A 110 -1.16 10.65 16.86
N VAL A 111 -0.88 11.53 17.82
CA VAL A 111 0.11 11.30 18.88
C VAL A 111 -0.43 10.22 19.82
N GLY A 112 0.29 9.12 20.01
CA GLY A 112 -0.07 8.03 20.95
C GLY A 112 -0.37 6.66 20.32
N GLU A 113 -0.89 6.59 19.09
CA GLU A 113 -1.28 5.31 18.43
C GLU A 113 -0.28 4.84 17.36
N GLN A 114 1.02 5.11 17.57
CA GLN A 114 2.06 4.81 16.58
C GLN A 114 2.71 3.43 16.75
N VAL A 115 2.28 2.64 17.74
CA VAL A 115 2.88 1.32 18.02
C VAL A 115 2.76 0.40 16.81
N PHE A 116 1.56 0.30 16.22
CA PHE A 116 1.32 -0.58 15.06
C PHE A 116 1.70 0.04 13.71
N ILE A 117 2.12 1.30 13.68
CA ILE A 117 2.41 2.03 12.44
C ILE A 117 3.91 2.29 12.29
N LYS A 118 4.58 2.76 13.34
CA LYS A 118 5.97 3.21 13.31
C LYS A 118 6.93 2.29 14.05
N ASN A 119 6.59 1.93 15.29
CA ASN A 119 7.55 1.27 16.18
C ASN A 119 7.53 -0.26 16.04
N GLY A 120 6.35 -0.81 15.75
CA GLY A 120 6.09 -2.24 15.81
C GLY A 120 5.72 -2.70 17.23
N PHE A 121 4.88 -3.71 17.30
CA PHE A 121 4.46 -4.36 18.54
C PHE A 121 5.24 -5.66 18.76
N LYS A 122 5.81 -5.84 19.95
CA LYS A 122 6.60 -7.05 20.31
C LYS A 122 6.17 -7.75 21.60
N ASN A 123 5.21 -7.21 22.34
CA ASN A 123 4.82 -7.81 23.62
C ASN A 123 3.88 -9.01 23.40
N TRP A 124 4.45 -10.17 23.07
CA TRP A 124 3.70 -11.38 22.71
C TRP A 124 2.79 -11.88 23.83
N LYS A 125 3.12 -11.61 25.10
CA LYS A 125 2.25 -11.92 26.26
C LYS A 125 0.90 -11.18 26.18
N LYS A 126 0.90 -9.94 25.67
CA LYS A 126 -0.30 -9.09 25.56
C LYS A 126 -0.86 -8.99 24.14
N ALA A 127 -0.37 -9.79 23.19
CA ALA A 127 -0.71 -9.65 21.78
C ALA A 127 -2.23 -9.71 21.52
N ARG A 128 -2.93 -10.69 22.11
CA ARG A 128 -4.38 -10.85 21.89
C ARG A 128 -5.19 -9.63 22.37
N GLU A 129 -4.87 -9.14 23.58
CA GLU A 129 -5.45 -7.93 24.19
C GLU A 129 -5.16 -6.71 23.31
N LYS A 130 -3.87 -6.45 23.03
CA LYS A 130 -3.42 -5.23 22.33
C LYS A 130 -3.86 -5.19 20.88
N PHE A 131 -3.97 -6.34 20.20
CA PHE A 131 -4.57 -6.39 18.86
C PHE A 131 -6.09 -6.14 18.91
N GLY A 132 -6.78 -6.56 19.96
CA GLY A 132 -8.20 -6.26 20.18
C GLY A 132 -8.41 -4.77 20.43
N GLU A 133 -7.65 -4.19 21.35
CA GLU A 133 -7.67 -2.75 21.65
C GLU A 133 -7.33 -1.90 20.42
N HIS A 134 -6.30 -2.29 19.65
CA HIS A 134 -5.92 -1.57 18.44
C HIS A 134 -7.02 -1.57 17.37
N ALA A 135 -7.67 -2.73 17.15
CA ALA A 135 -8.80 -2.79 16.23
C ALA A 135 -9.91 -1.84 16.69
N GLY A 136 -10.12 -1.76 18.01
CA GLY A 136 -11.04 -0.82 18.63
C GLY A 136 -12.48 -1.06 18.19
N LYS A 137 -13.32 -0.05 18.43
CA LYS A 137 -14.73 -0.01 18.00
C LYS A 137 -14.89 0.85 16.75
N GLU A 138 -16.12 0.97 16.25
CA GLU A 138 -16.46 1.89 15.17
C GLU A 138 -15.93 3.31 15.45
N GLY A 139 -15.42 3.96 14.39
CA GLY A 139 -14.78 5.28 14.49
C GLY A 139 -13.32 5.26 15.00
N SER A 140 -12.78 4.10 15.40
CA SER A 140 -11.34 3.98 15.71
C SER A 140 -10.47 4.31 14.49
N ILE A 141 -9.22 4.73 14.71
CA ILE A 141 -8.26 4.98 13.62
C ILE A 141 -8.12 3.74 12.74
N HIS A 142 -8.09 2.55 13.35
CA HIS A 142 -8.06 1.29 12.63
C HIS A 142 -9.28 1.07 11.74
N ASN A 143 -10.49 1.27 12.25
CA ASN A 143 -11.71 1.07 11.45
C ASN A 143 -11.84 2.13 10.35
N ASN A 144 -11.43 3.37 10.59
CA ASN A 144 -11.38 4.40 9.54
C ASN A 144 -10.38 4.00 8.44
N ALA A 145 -9.18 3.55 8.81
CA ALA A 145 -8.17 3.07 7.87
C ALA A 145 -8.66 1.83 7.09
N ARG A 146 -9.41 0.94 7.74
CA ARG A 146 -10.07 -0.22 7.11
C ARG A 146 -11.08 0.23 6.06
N ILE A 147 -11.98 1.16 6.38
CA ILE A 147 -12.99 1.67 5.45
C ILE A 147 -12.31 2.31 4.22
N LEU A 148 -11.29 3.12 4.44
CA LEU A 148 -10.50 3.74 3.36
C LEU A 148 -9.80 2.68 2.50
N TYR A 149 -9.22 1.65 3.11
CA TYR A 149 -8.61 0.53 2.40
C TYR A 149 -9.63 -0.18 1.48
N PHE A 150 -10.79 -0.56 2.00
CA PHE A 150 -11.81 -1.26 1.21
C PHE A 150 -12.39 -0.38 0.10
N GLY A 151 -12.62 0.91 0.35
CA GLY A 151 -13.04 1.86 -0.69
C GLY A 151 -11.97 2.04 -1.78
N PHE A 152 -10.70 2.05 -1.40
CA PHE A 152 -9.58 2.20 -2.34
C PHE A 152 -9.43 0.99 -3.28
N ILE A 153 -9.62 -0.23 -2.77
CA ILE A 153 -9.56 -1.44 -3.61
C ILE A 153 -10.81 -1.61 -4.49
N ASP A 154 -11.98 -1.16 -4.04
CA ASP A 154 -13.22 -1.23 -4.83
C ASP A 154 -13.17 -0.27 -6.04
N GLN A 155 -12.67 0.95 -5.84
CA GLN A 155 -12.41 1.88 -6.95
C GLN A 155 -11.47 1.28 -8.00
N ARG A 156 -10.45 0.53 -7.58
CA ARG A 156 -9.56 -0.19 -8.51
C ARG A 156 -10.32 -1.25 -9.31
N GLN A 157 -11.19 -2.04 -8.68
CA GLN A 157 -11.98 -3.05 -9.38
C GLN A 157 -12.91 -2.41 -10.42
N SER A 158 -13.55 -1.30 -10.05
CA SER A 158 -14.41 -0.51 -10.94
C SER A 158 -13.64 0.04 -12.16
N VAL A 159 -12.43 0.59 -11.96
CA VAL A 159 -11.58 1.07 -13.06
C VAL A 159 -11.08 -0.09 -13.94
N THR A 160 -10.65 -1.19 -13.34
CA THR A 160 -10.15 -2.37 -14.09
C THR A 160 -11.24 -2.96 -14.96
N LYS A 161 -12.48 -3.07 -14.45
CA LYS A 161 -13.64 -3.55 -15.21
C LYS A 161 -13.98 -2.64 -16.40
N LYS A 162 -13.87 -1.32 -16.24
CA LYS A 162 -14.05 -0.36 -17.35
C LYS A 162 -12.97 -0.55 -18.41
N LEU A 163 -11.69 -0.63 -18.02
CA LEU A 163 -10.58 -0.86 -18.96
C LEU A 163 -10.75 -2.18 -19.73
N SER A 164 -11.12 -3.27 -19.05
CA SER A 164 -11.35 -4.56 -19.73
C SER A 164 -12.52 -4.51 -20.70
N LEU A 165 -13.59 -3.76 -20.41
CA LEU A 165 -14.73 -3.59 -21.30
C LEU A 165 -14.33 -2.78 -22.55
N GLU A 166 -13.56 -1.71 -22.38
CA GLU A 166 -13.02 -0.90 -23.49
C GLU A 166 -12.08 -1.71 -24.39
N GLU A 167 -11.23 -2.55 -23.81
CA GLU A 167 -10.35 -3.46 -24.57
C GLU A 167 -11.15 -4.52 -25.35
N CYS A 168 -12.16 -5.11 -24.72
CA CYS A 168 -13.09 -6.03 -25.40
C CYS A 168 -13.85 -5.32 -26.54
N TYR A 169 -14.35 -4.11 -26.31
CA TYR A 169 -15.04 -3.33 -27.34
C TYR A 169 -14.14 -3.01 -28.53
N LYS A 170 -12.90 -2.56 -28.28
CA LYS A 170 -11.91 -2.30 -29.34
C LYS A 170 -11.58 -3.55 -30.15
N LYS A 171 -11.46 -4.72 -29.51
CA LYS A 171 -11.25 -6.00 -30.21
C LYS A 171 -12.43 -6.39 -31.11
N ILE A 172 -13.66 -6.12 -30.68
CA ILE A 172 -14.88 -6.43 -31.44
C ILE A 172 -15.06 -5.48 -32.64
N VAL A 173 -14.73 -4.19 -32.47
CA VAL A 173 -15.01 -3.15 -33.47
C VAL A 173 -13.88 -2.99 -34.50
N ILE A 174 -12.61 -3.12 -34.07
CA ILE A 174 -11.44 -2.93 -34.96
C ILE A 174 -10.99 -4.26 -35.59
N GLY A 175 -11.46 -5.40 -35.06
CA GLY A 175 -11.16 -6.73 -35.59
C GLY A 175 -12.03 -7.18 -36.78
N LYS A 176 -12.63 -6.26 -37.54
CA LYS A 176 -13.37 -6.54 -38.78
C LYS A 176 -12.71 -5.84 -39.97
#